data_AF-C4GJ86-F1
#
_entry.id   AF-C4GJ86-F1
#
_cell.length_a   1.000
_cell.length_b   1.000
_cell.length_c   1.000
_cell.angle_alpha   90.00
_cell.angle_beta   90.00
_cell.angle_gamma   90.00
#
_symmetry.space_group_name_H-M   'P 1'
#
loop_
_entity.id
_entity.type
_entity.pdbx_description
1 polymer ?
#
loop_
_entity_poly.entity_id
_entity_poly.type
_entity_poly.pdbx_seq_one_letter_code
_entity_poly.pdbx_strand_id
1 'polypeptide(L)'
;MKRKAKRPAQSPNTMPPERLVPILDYLCQHAQTWDDARETVAIRICHAFAETTLGNGIGILEADCIDDYLNETAPKYRRCRAQDEREHWENVLFQGHLENSLPRFNPFSAISFMDGAGRRFALPYYLLWALQNPDCSAHEILSYALANDFHTNNLPLNPAQQRALYAAIAYLAESEAEEYNDGYYACRSSPWDDALTHLAQALPDLEAA
;
A
#
# COMPACT_ATOMS: atom_id res chain seq x y z
N MET A 1 42.98 -24.82 4.38
CA MET A 1 41.62 -24.34 4.74
C MET A 1 41.10 -23.48 3.60
N LYS A 2 40.16 -23.97 2.79
CA LYS A 2 39.57 -23.20 1.68
C LYS A 2 38.41 -22.37 2.21
N ARG A 3 38.53 -21.04 2.12
CA ARG A 3 37.44 -20.09 2.41
C ARG A 3 36.29 -20.39 1.45
N LYS A 4 35.13 -20.80 1.97
CA LYS A 4 33.89 -20.88 1.17
C LYS A 4 33.52 -19.45 0.79
N ALA A 5 33.47 -19.18 -0.51
CA ALA A 5 32.90 -17.95 -1.03
C ALA A 5 31.46 -17.81 -0.52
N LYS A 6 31.17 -16.68 0.12
CA LYS A 6 29.82 -16.29 0.49
C LYS A 6 29.02 -16.22 -0.81
N ARG A 7 28.00 -17.08 -0.96
CA ARG A 7 27.05 -16.98 -2.08
C ARG A 7 26.57 -15.52 -2.15
N PRO A 8 26.50 -14.90 -3.34
CA PRO A 8 25.85 -13.61 -3.47
C PRO A 8 24.41 -13.75 -2.94
N ALA A 9 23.95 -12.75 -2.20
CA ALA A 9 22.58 -12.67 -1.73
C ALA A 9 21.64 -12.90 -2.92
N GLN A 10 20.61 -13.72 -2.73
CA GLN A 10 19.56 -13.94 -3.72
C GLN A 10 19.06 -12.58 -4.22
N SER A 11 18.90 -12.44 -5.54
CA SER A 11 18.22 -11.28 -6.14
C SER A 11 16.93 -10.98 -5.38
N PRO A 12 16.63 -9.70 -5.08
CA PRO A 12 15.45 -9.35 -4.31
C PRO A 12 14.21 -9.84 -5.05
N ASN A 13 13.23 -10.37 -4.31
CA ASN A 13 11.92 -10.81 -4.81
C ASN A 13 11.42 -9.92 -5.95
N THR A 14 11.56 -10.37 -7.19
CA THR A 14 11.10 -9.63 -8.36
C THR A 14 9.78 -10.23 -8.82
N MET A 15 8.70 -9.45 -8.71
CA MET A 15 7.46 -9.76 -9.41
C MET A 15 7.73 -10.08 -10.88
N PRO A 16 7.23 -11.21 -11.40
CA PRO A 16 7.52 -11.62 -12.76
C PRO A 16 6.70 -10.79 -13.77
N PRO A 17 7.17 -10.66 -15.03
CA PRO A 17 6.55 -9.77 -16.03
C PRO A 17 5.07 -10.04 -16.28
N GLU A 18 4.63 -11.30 -16.24
CA GLU A 18 3.24 -11.69 -16.44
C GLU A 18 2.29 -11.16 -15.36
N ARG A 19 2.80 -10.83 -14.17
CA ARG A 19 2.04 -10.17 -13.10
C ARG A 19 2.24 -8.65 -13.15
N LEU A 20 3.46 -8.20 -13.44
CA LEU A 20 3.81 -6.78 -13.40
C LEU A 20 3.17 -5.98 -14.55
N VAL A 21 3.22 -6.47 -15.79
CA VAL A 21 2.73 -5.73 -16.96
C VAL A 21 1.24 -5.40 -16.84
N PRO A 22 0.33 -6.33 -16.49
CA PRO A 22 -1.08 -6.01 -16.31
C PRO A 22 -1.35 -4.96 -15.23
N ILE A 23 -0.54 -4.95 -14.16
CA ILE A 23 -0.63 -3.93 -13.12
C ILE A 23 -0.26 -2.56 -13.71
N LEU A 24 0.87 -2.44 -14.38
CA LEU A 24 1.29 -1.16 -14.96
C LEU A 24 0.29 -0.65 -16.02
N ASP A 25 -0.22 -1.53 -16.88
CA ASP A 25 -1.25 -1.21 -17.87
C ASP A 25 -2.52 -0.68 -17.18
N TYR A 26 -2.97 -1.36 -16.12
CA TYR A 26 -4.12 -0.93 -15.31
C TYR A 26 -3.86 0.46 -14.68
N LEU A 27 -2.68 0.67 -14.11
CA LEU A 27 -2.34 1.94 -13.48
C LEU A 27 -2.35 3.08 -14.49
N CYS A 28 -1.67 2.91 -15.62
CA CYS A 28 -1.62 3.90 -16.70
C CYS A 28 -2.99 4.19 -17.30
N GLN A 29 -3.85 3.17 -17.46
CA GLN A 29 -5.20 3.34 -18.03
C GLN A 29 -6.13 4.19 -17.14
N HIS A 30 -5.94 4.11 -15.82
CA HIS A 30 -6.85 4.71 -14.84
C HIS A 30 -6.25 5.93 -14.12
N ALA A 31 -4.99 6.27 -14.37
CA ALA A 31 -4.37 7.48 -13.83
C ALA A 31 -4.72 8.73 -14.66
N GLN A 32 -4.83 9.88 -14.00
CA GLN A 32 -4.98 11.16 -14.71
C GLN A 32 -3.71 11.54 -15.48
N THR A 33 -2.55 11.29 -14.85
CA THR A 33 -1.22 11.51 -15.41
C THR A 33 -0.32 10.32 -15.05
N TRP A 34 0.62 9.98 -15.93
CA TRP A 34 1.57 8.90 -15.72
C TRP A 34 2.93 9.27 -16.29
N ASP A 35 3.94 9.35 -15.44
CA ASP A 35 5.32 9.71 -15.80
C ASP A 35 6.32 8.61 -15.37
N ASP A 36 7.55 8.71 -15.87
CA ASP A 36 8.61 7.71 -15.62
C ASP A 36 8.96 7.59 -14.12
N ALA A 37 8.85 8.67 -13.35
CA ALA A 37 9.16 8.67 -11.93
C ALA A 37 8.08 7.89 -11.14
N ARG A 38 6.81 8.13 -11.47
CA ARG A 38 5.64 7.40 -10.95
C ARG A 38 5.73 5.92 -11.27
N GLU A 39 6.02 5.58 -12.52
CA GLU A 39 6.18 4.20 -12.95
C GLU A 39 7.31 3.50 -12.20
N THR A 40 8.44 4.19 -12.04
CA THR A 40 9.59 3.67 -11.26
C THR A 40 9.18 3.35 -9.82
N VAL A 41 8.37 4.19 -9.18
CA VAL A 41 7.85 3.96 -7.83
C VAL A 41 6.87 2.77 -7.82
N ALA A 42 5.95 2.70 -8.78
CA ALA A 42 5.01 1.60 -8.91
C ALA A 42 5.72 0.24 -9.07
N ILE A 43 6.76 0.17 -9.91
CA ILE A 43 7.59 -1.03 -10.10
C ILE A 43 8.27 -1.45 -8.78
N ARG A 44 8.82 -0.49 -8.03
CA ARG A 44 9.44 -0.74 -6.73
C ARG A 44 8.45 -1.34 -5.72
N ILE A 45 7.23 -0.80 -5.66
CA ILE A 45 6.15 -1.35 -4.82
C ILE A 45 5.85 -2.79 -5.26
N CYS A 46 5.61 -3.01 -6.54
CA CYS A 46 5.25 -4.33 -7.07
C CYS A 46 6.29 -5.40 -6.74
N HIS A 47 7.58 -5.11 -6.93
CA HIS A 47 8.64 -6.04 -6.57
C HIS A 47 8.73 -6.27 -5.05
N ALA A 48 8.74 -5.21 -4.24
CA ALA A 48 8.87 -5.35 -2.79
C ALA A 48 7.73 -6.17 -2.14
N PHE A 49 6.54 -6.13 -2.73
CA PHE A 49 5.37 -6.83 -2.22
C PHE A 49 4.98 -8.08 -3.03
N ALA A 50 5.75 -8.49 -4.03
CA ALA A 50 5.41 -9.57 -4.98
C ALA A 50 4.92 -10.87 -4.32
N GLU A 51 5.56 -11.26 -3.21
CA GLU A 51 5.32 -12.51 -2.48
C GLU A 51 4.52 -12.29 -1.19
N THR A 52 3.84 -11.14 -1.05
CA THR A 52 3.03 -10.85 0.14
C THR A 52 1.69 -11.56 0.01
N THR A 53 1.43 -12.50 0.92
CA THR A 53 0.15 -13.19 1.07
C THR A 53 -0.57 -12.73 2.34
N LEU A 54 -1.89 -12.81 2.36
CA LEU A 54 -2.71 -12.49 3.54
C LEU A 54 -2.54 -13.52 4.66
N GLY A 55 -2.40 -14.80 4.29
CA GLY A 55 -2.39 -15.91 5.24
C GLY A 55 -3.68 -15.95 6.07
N ASN A 56 -3.55 -15.88 7.40
CA ASN A 56 -4.67 -15.85 8.33
C ASN A 56 -5.16 -14.44 8.71
N GLY A 57 -4.53 -13.40 8.14
CA GLY A 57 -4.89 -12.01 8.40
C GLY A 57 -6.31 -11.68 7.95
N ILE A 58 -6.79 -10.52 8.38
CA ILE A 58 -8.13 -10.02 8.07
C ILE A 58 -8.10 -9.38 6.69
N GLY A 59 -8.85 -9.92 5.73
CA GLY A 59 -9.00 -9.38 4.38
C GLY A 59 -10.06 -8.26 4.29
N ILE A 60 -10.31 -7.73 3.09
CA ILE A 60 -11.27 -6.62 2.89
C ILE A 60 -12.69 -7.06 3.24
N LEU A 61 -13.14 -8.21 2.74
CA LEU A 61 -14.52 -8.66 2.94
C LEU A 61 -14.77 -9.03 4.41
N GLU A 62 -13.77 -9.62 5.06
CA GLU A 62 -13.80 -9.88 6.49
C GLU A 62 -13.83 -8.59 7.31
N ALA A 63 -12.99 -7.60 6.98
CA ALA A 63 -12.97 -6.29 7.62
C ALA A 63 -14.32 -5.56 7.50
N ASP A 64 -14.95 -5.57 6.33
CA ASP A 64 -16.30 -5.01 6.12
C ASP A 64 -17.37 -5.71 6.99
N CYS A 65 -17.18 -7.00 7.30
CA CYS A 65 -18.08 -7.68 8.24
C CYS A 65 -17.85 -7.25 9.69
N ILE A 66 -16.60 -6.96 10.07
CA ILE A 66 -16.27 -6.47 11.41
C ILE A 66 -16.84 -5.06 11.59
N ASP A 67 -16.77 -4.21 10.57
CA ASP A 67 -17.41 -2.88 10.55
C ASP A 67 -18.93 -2.97 10.75
N ASP A 68 -19.57 -3.97 10.14
CA ASP A 68 -20.99 -4.35 10.35
C ASP A 68 -21.29 -4.96 11.75
N TYR A 69 -20.33 -4.95 12.69
CA TYR A 69 -20.40 -5.57 14.02
C TYR A 69 -20.62 -7.10 14.00
N LEU A 70 -20.22 -7.77 12.91
CA LEU A 70 -20.25 -9.23 12.83
C LEU A 70 -18.97 -9.83 13.41
N ASN A 71 -19.07 -11.07 13.89
CA ASN A 71 -17.93 -11.84 14.41
C ASN A 71 -17.91 -13.24 13.80
N GLU A 72 -16.90 -14.03 14.16
CA GLU A 72 -16.64 -15.39 13.66
C GLU A 72 -17.78 -16.41 13.82
N THR A 73 -18.77 -16.13 14.67
CA THR A 73 -19.95 -16.99 14.81
C THR A 73 -21.00 -16.73 13.74
N ALA A 74 -20.99 -15.56 13.10
CA ALA A 74 -21.95 -15.18 12.08
C ALA A 74 -21.69 -15.92 10.74
N PRO A 75 -22.71 -16.55 10.13
CA PRO A 75 -22.55 -17.22 8.83
C PRO A 75 -22.04 -16.29 7.71
N LYS A 76 -22.46 -15.01 7.73
CA LYS A 76 -21.99 -13.99 6.78
C LYS A 76 -20.50 -13.71 6.93
N TYR A 77 -19.99 -13.58 8.15
CA TYR A 77 -18.57 -13.39 8.41
C TYR A 77 -17.74 -14.56 7.84
N ARG A 78 -18.14 -15.80 8.12
CA ARG A 78 -17.42 -16.99 7.62
C ARG A 78 -17.40 -17.06 6.10
N ARG A 79 -18.51 -16.67 5.46
CA ARG A 79 -18.60 -16.58 4.00
C ARG A 79 -17.66 -15.51 3.45
N CYS A 80 -17.68 -14.29 3.98
CA CYS A 80 -16.82 -13.19 3.55
C CYS A 80 -15.34 -13.55 3.73
N ARG A 81 -14.96 -14.07 4.90
CA ARG A 81 -13.62 -14.61 5.13
C ARG A 81 -13.24 -15.66 4.10
N ALA A 82 -14.12 -16.59 3.75
CA ALA A 82 -13.81 -17.61 2.73
C ALA A 82 -13.65 -17.03 1.31
N GLN A 83 -14.20 -15.85 1.03
CA GLN A 83 -14.14 -15.19 -0.27
C GLN A 83 -12.97 -14.20 -0.41
N ASP A 84 -12.34 -13.81 0.69
CA ASP A 84 -11.18 -12.91 0.64
C ASP A 84 -10.05 -13.49 -0.24
N GLU A 85 -9.49 -12.62 -1.07
CA GLU A 85 -8.23 -12.87 -1.79
C GLU A 85 -7.10 -13.01 -0.78
N ARG A 86 -6.27 -14.04 -0.94
CA ARG A 86 -5.24 -14.41 0.03
C ARG A 86 -3.83 -14.48 -0.52
N GLU A 87 -3.69 -14.68 -1.83
CA GLU A 87 -2.43 -15.03 -2.46
C GLU A 87 -1.87 -13.86 -3.27
N HIS A 88 -2.75 -13.13 -3.97
CA HIS A 88 -2.35 -12.13 -4.95
C HIS A 88 -3.07 -10.81 -4.67
N TRP A 89 -2.40 -9.90 -3.94
CA TRP A 89 -2.96 -8.59 -3.57
C TRP A 89 -3.38 -7.76 -4.80
N GLU A 90 -2.79 -8.00 -5.97
CA GLU A 90 -3.14 -7.29 -7.20
C GLU A 90 -4.55 -7.61 -7.71
N ASN A 91 -5.13 -8.76 -7.33
CA ASN A 91 -6.52 -9.07 -7.69
C ASN A 91 -7.50 -8.11 -7.02
N VAL A 92 -7.12 -7.51 -5.89
CA VAL A 92 -7.86 -6.43 -5.24
C VAL A 92 -7.67 -5.11 -6.00
N LEU A 93 -6.43 -4.81 -6.43
CA LEU A 93 -6.11 -3.59 -7.18
C LEU A 93 -7.03 -3.44 -8.40
N PHE A 94 -7.21 -4.52 -9.16
CA PHE A 94 -8.03 -4.55 -10.38
C PHE A 94 -9.53 -4.34 -10.13
N GLN A 95 -9.98 -4.37 -8.87
CA GLN A 95 -11.36 -4.12 -8.47
C GLN A 95 -11.61 -2.66 -8.06
N GLY A 96 -10.56 -1.82 -7.93
CA GLY A 96 -10.68 -0.46 -7.38
C GLY A 96 -11.70 0.41 -8.12
N HIS A 97 -11.66 0.42 -9.45
CA HIS A 97 -12.62 1.17 -10.27
C HIS A 97 -14.05 0.62 -10.23
N LEU A 98 -14.27 -0.56 -9.63
CA LEU A 98 -15.56 -1.21 -9.49
C LEU A 98 -16.14 -1.07 -8.08
N GLU A 99 -15.54 -0.30 -7.18
CA GLU A 99 -15.97 -0.18 -5.78
C GLU A 99 -17.47 0.10 -5.61
N ASN A 100 -18.01 1.01 -6.43
CA ASN A 100 -19.43 1.40 -6.39
C ASN A 100 -20.36 0.34 -7.00
N SER A 101 -19.80 -0.65 -7.68
CA SER A 101 -20.50 -1.73 -8.37
C SER A 101 -20.35 -3.10 -7.70
N LEU A 102 -19.39 -3.25 -6.79
CA LEU A 102 -19.13 -4.49 -6.07
C LEU A 102 -19.79 -4.45 -4.68
N PRO A 103 -20.82 -5.27 -4.43
CA PRO A 103 -21.40 -5.36 -3.10
C PRO A 103 -20.35 -5.80 -2.09
N ARG A 104 -20.20 -5.05 -0.98
CA ARG A 104 -19.27 -5.37 0.13
C ARG A 104 -17.80 -5.25 -0.23
N PHE A 105 -17.45 -4.39 -1.18
CA PHE A 105 -16.07 -3.95 -1.39
C PHE A 105 -15.95 -2.51 -0.91
N ASN A 106 -15.66 -2.30 0.38
CA ASN A 106 -15.40 -0.98 0.93
C ASN A 106 -13.94 -0.86 1.41
N PRO A 107 -12.97 -0.69 0.50
CA PRO A 107 -11.56 -0.60 0.88
C PRO A 107 -11.32 0.51 1.91
N PHE A 108 -12.00 1.64 1.75
CA PHE A 108 -11.85 2.82 2.60
C PHE A 108 -12.10 2.57 4.09
N SER A 109 -13.15 1.82 4.44
CA SER A 109 -13.42 1.46 5.84
C SER A 109 -12.55 0.27 6.28
N ALA A 110 -12.33 -0.70 5.37
CA ALA A 110 -11.71 -1.98 5.69
C ALA A 110 -10.33 -1.84 6.36
N ILE A 111 -9.49 -0.89 5.94
CA ILE A 111 -8.12 -0.71 6.49
C ILE A 111 -8.09 -0.52 8.02
N SER A 112 -9.15 0.04 8.60
CA SER A 112 -9.28 0.27 10.04
C SER A 112 -9.60 -1.00 10.84
N PHE A 113 -10.20 -2.00 10.20
CA PHE A 113 -10.61 -3.25 10.82
C PHE A 113 -9.70 -4.43 10.50
N MET A 114 -8.75 -4.23 9.59
CA MET A 114 -7.68 -5.20 9.33
C MET A 114 -6.74 -5.34 10.54
N ASP A 115 -6.09 -6.49 10.65
CA ASP A 115 -4.94 -6.67 11.54
C ASP A 115 -3.64 -6.26 10.82
N GLY A 116 -2.48 -6.41 11.49
CA GLY A 116 -1.19 -6.05 10.90
C GLY A 116 -0.86 -6.84 9.63
N ALA A 117 -1.29 -8.10 9.55
CA ALA A 117 -1.12 -8.94 8.36
C ALA A 117 -2.02 -8.46 7.21
N GLY A 118 -3.29 -8.18 7.48
CA GLY A 118 -4.24 -7.60 6.55
C GLY A 118 -3.75 -6.28 5.98
N ARG A 119 -3.34 -5.34 6.84
CA ARG A 119 -2.78 -4.05 6.40
C ARG A 119 -1.53 -4.21 5.54
N ARG A 120 -0.61 -5.12 5.89
CA ARG A 120 0.57 -5.39 5.06
C ARG A 120 0.20 -5.97 3.69
N PHE A 121 -0.74 -6.89 3.63
CA PHE A 121 -1.22 -7.46 2.37
C PHE A 121 -1.90 -6.41 1.50
N ALA A 122 -2.63 -5.49 2.14
CA ALA A 122 -3.40 -4.46 1.47
C ALA A 122 -2.59 -3.25 0.99
N LEU A 123 -1.51 -2.93 1.69
CA LEU A 123 -0.70 -1.76 1.46
C LEU A 123 -0.28 -1.52 0.00
N PRO A 124 0.22 -2.52 -0.78
CA PRO A 124 0.65 -2.27 -2.14
C PRO A 124 -0.48 -1.73 -3.02
N TYR A 125 -1.71 -2.25 -2.95
CA TYR A 125 -2.77 -1.72 -3.81
C TYR A 125 -3.24 -0.33 -3.37
N TYR A 126 -3.21 0.01 -2.08
CA TYR A 126 -3.50 1.38 -1.63
C TYR A 126 -2.47 2.39 -2.13
N LEU A 127 -1.18 2.04 -2.03
CA LEU A 127 -0.10 2.89 -2.56
C LEU A 127 -0.26 3.09 -4.07
N LEU A 128 -0.57 2.02 -4.79
CA LEU A 128 -0.76 2.08 -6.24
C LEU A 128 -2.01 2.88 -6.63
N TRP A 129 -3.11 2.78 -5.89
CA TRP A 129 -4.29 3.64 -6.09
C TRP A 129 -3.99 5.12 -5.82
N ALA A 130 -3.25 5.43 -4.76
CA ALA A 130 -2.81 6.80 -4.47
C ALA A 130 -1.95 7.36 -5.62
N LEU A 131 -1.12 6.53 -6.26
CA LEU A 131 -0.36 6.92 -7.46
C LEU A 131 -1.24 7.13 -8.70
N GLN A 132 -2.48 6.63 -8.78
CA GLN A 132 -3.35 6.86 -9.94
C GLN A 132 -4.03 8.22 -9.89
N ASN A 133 -4.57 8.60 -8.73
CA ASN A 133 -5.34 9.82 -8.57
C ASN A 133 -5.14 10.41 -7.16
N PRO A 134 -4.41 11.53 -7.01
CA PRO A 134 -4.22 12.18 -5.72
C PRO A 134 -5.52 12.73 -5.12
N ASP A 135 -6.52 13.07 -5.93
CA ASP A 135 -7.75 13.71 -5.46
C ASP A 135 -8.85 12.72 -5.01
N CYS A 136 -8.49 11.47 -4.66
CA CYS A 136 -9.46 10.43 -4.31
C CYS A 136 -9.42 10.05 -2.82
N SER A 137 -10.50 9.45 -2.31
CA SER A 137 -10.60 9.01 -0.91
C SER A 137 -9.50 8.03 -0.48
N ALA A 138 -8.90 7.27 -1.41
CA ALA A 138 -7.79 6.38 -1.10
C ALA A 138 -6.54 7.16 -0.63
N HIS A 139 -6.28 8.32 -1.24
CA HIS A 139 -5.17 9.20 -0.88
C HIS A 139 -5.33 9.68 0.57
N GLU A 140 -6.48 10.27 0.92
CA GLU A 140 -6.72 10.86 2.25
C GLU A 140 -6.68 9.80 3.36
N ILE A 141 -7.26 8.63 3.08
CA ILE A 141 -7.33 7.54 4.05
C ILE A 141 -5.96 6.94 4.29
N LEU A 142 -5.17 6.75 3.22
CA LEU A 142 -3.84 6.16 3.35
C LEU A 142 -2.86 7.12 4.02
N SER A 143 -2.86 8.41 3.65
CA SER A 143 -2.00 9.42 4.28
C SER A 143 -2.32 9.54 5.76
N TYR A 144 -3.61 9.61 6.13
CA TYR A 144 -4.04 9.59 7.53
C TYR A 144 -3.62 8.32 8.24
N ALA A 145 -3.90 7.13 7.67
CA ALA A 145 -3.55 5.87 8.32
C ALA A 145 -2.04 5.77 8.58
N LEU A 146 -1.21 6.16 7.61
CA LEU A 146 0.25 6.09 7.75
C LEU A 146 0.83 7.15 8.69
N ALA A 147 0.17 8.29 8.88
CA ALA A 147 0.56 9.30 9.87
C ALA A 147 0.25 8.87 11.32
N ASN A 148 -0.58 7.82 11.52
CA ASN A 148 -1.07 7.44 12.84
C ASN A 148 -0.49 6.09 13.30
N ASP A 149 0.11 6.11 14.49
CA ASP A 149 0.63 4.97 15.24
C ASP A 149 -0.29 3.74 15.26
N PHE A 150 -1.60 3.97 15.39
CA PHE A 150 -2.60 2.91 15.45
C PHE A 150 -2.51 1.94 14.26
N HIS A 151 -2.24 2.47 13.06
CA HIS A 151 -2.15 1.65 11.85
C HIS A 151 -0.72 1.16 11.58
N THR A 152 0.30 1.87 12.06
CA THR A 152 1.73 1.65 11.72
C THR A 152 2.53 0.86 12.76
N ASN A 153 2.22 0.95 14.06
CA ASN A 153 3.03 0.37 15.15
C ASN A 153 3.21 -1.17 15.09
N ASN A 154 2.41 -1.87 14.28
CA ASN A 154 2.47 -3.32 14.12
C ASN A 154 2.46 -3.75 12.66
N LEU A 155 2.88 -2.88 11.73
CA LEU A 155 2.93 -3.22 10.32
C LEU A 155 4.17 -4.08 10.04
N PRO A 156 4.04 -5.39 9.76
CA PRO A 156 5.16 -6.32 9.76
C PRO A 156 5.96 -6.27 8.45
N LEU A 157 6.48 -5.10 8.07
CA LEU A 157 7.22 -4.88 6.83
C LEU A 157 8.66 -5.38 6.94
N ASN A 158 9.12 -6.09 5.92
CA ASN A 158 10.55 -6.38 5.76
C ASN A 158 11.30 -5.14 5.22
N PRO A 159 12.64 -5.10 5.26
CA PRO A 159 13.40 -3.91 4.84
C PRO A 159 13.14 -3.47 3.38
N ALA A 160 12.89 -4.39 2.44
CA ALA A 160 12.56 -4.02 1.07
C ALA A 160 11.19 -3.33 0.98
N GLN A 161 10.22 -3.80 1.76
CA GLN A 161 8.88 -3.21 1.85
C GLN A 161 8.91 -1.85 2.54
N GLN A 162 9.71 -1.69 3.59
CA GLN A 162 9.91 -0.39 4.27
C GLN A 162 10.47 0.65 3.30
N ARG A 163 11.49 0.29 2.52
CA ARG A 163 12.07 1.19 1.51
C ARG A 163 11.10 1.51 0.37
N ALA A 164 10.32 0.53 -0.10
CA ALA A 164 9.32 0.77 -1.13
C ALA A 164 8.20 1.69 -0.63
N LEU A 165 7.72 1.47 0.60
CA LEU A 165 6.76 2.36 1.26
C LEU A 165 7.33 3.78 1.36
N TYR A 166 8.53 3.95 1.94
CA TYR A 166 9.15 5.26 2.10
C TYR A 166 9.33 5.98 0.75
N ALA A 167 9.84 5.27 -0.28
CA ALA A 167 10.01 5.85 -1.60
C ALA A 167 8.68 6.30 -2.23
N ALA A 168 7.60 5.55 -2.01
CA ALA A 168 6.28 5.91 -2.48
C ALA A 168 5.73 7.16 -1.78
N ILE A 169 5.81 7.21 -0.45
CA ILE A 169 5.34 8.35 0.34
C ILE A 169 6.19 9.59 0.06
N ALA A 170 7.51 9.45 -0.09
CA ALA A 170 8.38 10.56 -0.46
C ALA A 170 8.07 11.11 -1.86
N TYR A 171 7.79 10.23 -2.84
CA TYR A 171 7.35 10.66 -4.17
C TYR A 171 6.03 11.42 -4.10
N LEU A 172 5.03 10.85 -3.42
CA LEU A 172 3.71 11.47 -3.27
C LEU A 172 3.79 12.82 -2.53
N ALA A 173 4.60 12.89 -1.46
CA ALA A 173 4.85 14.12 -0.72
C ALA A 173 5.48 15.22 -1.57
N GLU A 174 6.33 14.86 -2.54
CA GLU A 174 6.94 15.82 -3.46
C GLU A 174 6.02 16.20 -4.62
N SER A 175 5.37 15.22 -5.25
CA SER A 175 4.52 15.45 -6.41
C SER A 175 3.26 16.24 -6.08
N GLU A 176 2.81 16.18 -4.84
CA GLU A 176 1.59 16.83 -4.34
C GLU A 176 1.89 17.97 -3.37
N ALA A 177 3.11 18.48 -3.39
CA ALA A 177 3.48 19.63 -2.61
C ALA A 177 2.87 20.90 -3.23
N GLU A 178 2.08 21.62 -2.45
CA GLU A 178 1.63 22.96 -2.81
C GLU A 178 2.53 24.01 -2.16
N GLU A 179 2.98 24.97 -2.95
CA GLU A 179 3.68 26.15 -2.46
C GLU A 179 2.70 27.31 -2.31
N TYR A 180 2.60 27.83 -1.10
CA TYR A 180 1.91 29.08 -0.82
C TYR A 180 2.93 30.18 -0.58
N ASN A 181 2.82 31.30 -1.29
CA ASN A 181 3.66 32.47 -1.08
C ASN A 181 2.86 33.76 -1.34
N ASP A 182 2.63 34.55 -0.29
CA ASP A 182 1.92 35.84 -0.36
C ASP A 182 2.85 37.07 -0.30
N GLY A 183 4.16 36.85 -0.32
CA GLY A 183 5.19 37.89 -0.18
C GLY A 183 5.60 38.22 1.27
N TYR A 184 4.87 37.71 2.27
CA TYR A 184 5.19 37.82 3.70
C TYR A 184 5.46 36.46 4.35
N TYR A 185 4.79 35.42 3.84
CA TYR A 185 4.89 34.06 4.31
C TYR A 185 5.01 33.12 3.10
N ALA A 186 5.95 32.19 3.17
CA ALA A 186 6.10 31.12 2.21
C ALA A 186 6.07 29.77 2.94
N CYS A 187 5.22 28.85 2.51
CA CYS A 187 5.23 27.48 2.99
C CYS A 187 5.04 26.48 1.84
N ARG A 188 5.57 25.28 2.05
CA ARG A 188 5.31 24.09 1.25
C ARG A 188 4.55 23.13 2.15
N SER A 189 3.45 22.58 1.67
CA SER A 189 2.72 21.54 2.40
C SER A 189 2.23 20.47 1.45
N SER A 190 2.36 19.22 1.86
CA SER A 190 1.73 18.07 1.23
C SER A 190 0.87 17.32 2.24
N PRO A 191 -0.27 16.74 1.82
CA PRO A 191 -1.05 15.81 2.66
C PRO A 191 -0.24 14.62 3.19
N TRP A 192 0.90 14.30 2.57
CA TRP A 192 1.77 13.19 2.95
C TRP A 192 2.90 13.56 3.92
N ASP A 193 3.10 14.85 4.24
CA ASP A 193 4.26 15.29 5.04
C ASP A 193 4.27 14.66 6.46
N ASP A 194 3.09 14.52 7.09
CA ASP A 194 2.96 13.88 8.39
C ASP A 194 3.28 12.38 8.33
N ALA A 195 2.77 11.68 7.31
CA ALA A 195 3.07 10.28 7.08
C ALA A 195 4.56 10.06 6.80
N LEU A 196 5.18 10.93 5.99
CA LEU A 196 6.60 10.88 5.68
C LEU A 196 7.45 11.08 6.94
N THR A 197 7.11 12.07 7.75
CA THR A 197 7.80 12.36 9.02
C THR A 197 7.69 11.19 9.98
N HIS A 198 6.49 10.62 10.12
CA HIS A 198 6.25 9.46 10.97
C HIS A 198 7.06 8.24 10.52
N LEU A 199 7.01 7.91 9.23
CA LEU A 199 7.73 6.76 8.68
C LEU A 199 9.25 6.92 8.77
N ALA A 200 9.78 8.13 8.66
CA ALA A 200 11.21 8.39 8.85
C ALA A 200 11.70 8.05 10.27
N GLN A 201 10.81 8.15 11.27
CA GLN A 201 11.10 7.80 12.66
C GLN A 201 10.81 6.33 12.95
N ALA A 202 9.75 5.79 12.36
CA ALA A 202 9.25 4.44 12.62
C ALA A 202 10.01 3.33 11.86
N LEU A 203 10.69 3.65 10.75
CA LEU A 203 11.39 2.68 9.91
C LEU A 203 12.91 2.71 10.14
N PRO A 204 13.49 1.73 10.86
CA PRO A 204 14.90 1.77 11.26
C PRO A 204 15.91 1.47 10.14
N ASP A 205 15.48 0.89 9.00
CA ASP A 205 16.36 0.36 7.95
C ASP A 205 16.28 1.14 6.61
N LEU A 206 16.16 2.47 6.68
CA LEU A 206 16.18 3.33 5.48
C LEU A 206 17.60 3.58 4.93
N GLU A 207 18.65 3.46 5.74
CA GLU A 207 20.02 3.89 5.38
C GLU A 207 20.96 2.77 4.87
N ALA A 208 20.58 1.49 4.92
CA ALA A 208 21.45 0.40 4.46
C ALA A 208 21.27 0.13 2.96
N ALA A 209 21.94 0.92 2.11
CA ALA A 209 22.14 0.68 0.68
C ALA A 209 23.64 0.54 0.35
#